data_AF-A0A026WTW2-F1
#
_entry.id   AF-A0A026WTW2-F1
#
_cell.length_a   1.000
_cell.length_b   1.000
_cell.length_c   1.000
_cell.angle_alpha   90.00
_cell.angle_beta   90.00
_cell.angle_gamma   90.00
#
_symmetry.space_group_name_H-M   'P 1'
#
loop_
_entity.id
_entity.type
_entity.pdbx_description
1 polymer ?
#
loop_
_entity_poly.entity_id
_entity_poly.type
_entity_poly.pdbx_seq_one_letter_code
_entity_poly.pdbx_strand_id
1 'polypeptide(L)'
;MPLVKPMVGCSSDGFFLYVFGPFDATHNDATILQDCSQRYANDMSTIHEGLGQLNTAEANASRCVTKCRWVIEQVFGRLKKKFKIFSLPAHNTTLKHDLDSLYIAFALLNLFHKPILSDVMHEGIAQTLKSRLNVPNRLQIIVQEFNLPQLRVPFLAVEYTSLDNEENNRLIGFPELSMDDLYYLSLGPYQIRNAISYYAEHQKEGIFLVQKFYPRPKHPSAALNYEKYGISVEEPTLIKAHMKSRYRGVGRDSIREYYCTCESGARTAGCCSHVMTIVWFLGCAQYHGIQIPNPEICNVSITIHKTTLHSERQEDSN
;
A
#
# COMPACT_ATOMS: atom_id res chain seq x y z
N MET A 1 4.40 -29.06 24.32
CA MET A 1 3.47 -27.92 24.25
C MET A 1 3.38 -27.50 22.79
N PRO A 2 2.20 -27.20 22.23
CA PRO A 2 2.08 -26.78 20.83
C PRO A 2 2.80 -25.45 20.56
N LEU A 3 3.09 -25.17 19.29
CA LEU A 3 3.46 -23.83 18.84
C LEU A 3 2.24 -22.91 18.97
N VAL A 4 2.45 -21.67 19.42
CA VAL A 4 1.37 -20.71 19.66
C VAL A 4 1.52 -19.44 18.84
N LYS A 5 0.38 -18.84 18.47
CA LYS A 5 0.28 -17.50 17.90
C LYS A 5 -0.28 -16.53 18.94
N PRO A 6 0.38 -15.40 19.22
CA PRO A 6 -0.22 -14.27 19.94
C PRO A 6 -0.83 -13.27 18.95
N MET A 7 -1.97 -12.67 19.30
CA MET A 7 -2.44 -11.43 18.66
C MET A 7 -1.98 -10.25 19.52
N VAL A 8 -1.42 -9.19 18.93
CA VAL A 8 -0.72 -8.13 19.67
C VAL A 8 -1.22 -6.75 19.26
N GLY A 9 -1.68 -5.97 20.24
CA GLY A 9 -2.03 -4.56 20.07
C GLY A 9 -0.90 -3.63 20.51
N CYS A 10 -0.67 -2.56 19.74
CA CYS A 10 0.20 -1.45 20.16
C CYS A 10 -0.46 -0.10 19.91
N SER A 11 0.00 0.93 20.61
CA SER A 11 -0.40 2.32 20.39
C SER A 11 0.14 2.88 19.07
N SER A 12 -0.40 4.03 18.64
CA SER A 12 0.09 4.75 17.45
C SER A 12 1.50 5.31 17.57
N ASP A 13 2.07 5.33 18.78
CA ASP A 13 3.46 5.67 19.09
C ASP A 13 4.28 4.44 19.54
N GLY A 14 3.75 3.22 19.36
CA GLY A 14 4.52 1.98 19.39
C GLY A 14 4.84 1.39 20.77
N PHE A 15 4.03 1.66 21.80
CA PHE A 15 4.00 0.88 23.04
C PHE A 15 3.07 -0.32 22.89
N PHE A 16 3.46 -1.48 23.41
CA PHE A 16 2.59 -2.65 23.48
C PHE A 16 1.48 -2.39 24.50
N LEU A 17 0.22 -2.61 24.12
CA LEU A 17 -0.95 -2.37 24.97
C LEU A 17 -1.54 -3.67 25.52
N TYR A 18 -1.67 -4.68 24.66
CA TYR A 18 -2.28 -5.96 25.01
C TYR A 18 -1.73 -7.09 24.13
N VAL A 19 -1.82 -8.31 24.66
CA VAL A 19 -1.60 -9.56 23.93
C VAL A 19 -2.79 -10.46 24.20
N PHE A 20 -3.43 -10.94 23.14
CA PHE A 20 -4.52 -11.90 23.21
C PHE A 20 -4.02 -13.30 22.80
N GLY A 21 -4.68 -14.33 23.32
CA GLY A 21 -4.29 -15.73 23.17
C GLY A 21 -3.70 -16.31 24.46
N PRO A 22 -2.82 -17.33 24.38
CA PRO A 22 -2.27 -17.91 23.16
C PRO A 22 -3.33 -18.62 22.30
N PHE A 23 -3.18 -18.51 20.98
CA PHE A 23 -3.94 -19.29 20.00
C PHE A 23 -3.08 -20.43 19.47
N ASP A 24 -3.71 -21.53 19.05
CA ASP A 24 -2.99 -22.63 18.39
C ASP A 24 -2.42 -22.16 17.05
N ALA A 25 -1.15 -22.47 16.76
CA ALA A 25 -0.51 -22.03 15.52
C ALA A 25 -1.09 -22.67 14.24
N THR A 26 -1.87 -23.75 14.35
CA THR A 26 -2.64 -24.33 13.24
C THR A 26 -3.84 -23.47 12.83
N HIS A 27 -4.34 -22.59 13.70
CA HIS A 27 -5.38 -21.64 13.32
C HIS A 27 -4.83 -20.61 12.33
N ASN A 28 -5.58 -20.33 11.28
CA ASN A 28 -5.29 -19.22 10.37
C ASN A 28 -5.65 -17.88 11.03
N ASP A 29 -5.11 -16.79 10.48
CA ASP A 29 -5.15 -15.49 11.13
C ASP A 29 -6.57 -14.87 11.14
N ALA A 30 -7.44 -15.26 10.19
CA ALA A 30 -8.86 -14.86 10.17
C ALA A 30 -9.68 -15.58 11.25
N THR A 31 -9.44 -16.89 11.46
CA THR A 31 -10.04 -17.65 12.58
C THR A 31 -9.61 -17.06 13.93
N ILE A 32 -8.35 -16.66 14.07
CA ILE A 32 -7.85 -15.97 15.26
C ILE A 32 -8.53 -14.60 15.41
N LEU A 33 -8.64 -13.81 14.35
CA LEU A 33 -9.30 -12.51 14.39
C LEU A 33 -10.78 -12.60 14.78
N GLN A 34 -11.49 -13.62 14.30
CA GLN A 34 -12.90 -13.90 14.64
C GLN A 34 -13.05 -14.28 16.12
N ASP A 35 -12.20 -15.16 16.63
CA ASP A 35 -12.18 -15.55 18.05
C ASP A 35 -11.83 -14.36 18.97
N CYS A 36 -10.85 -13.54 18.58
CA CYS A 36 -10.54 -12.30 19.28
C CYS A 36 -11.73 -11.32 19.29
N SER A 37 -12.42 -11.16 18.16
CA SER A 37 -13.60 -10.29 18.05
C SER A 37 -14.76 -10.76 18.95
N GLN A 38 -14.92 -12.08 19.15
CA GLN A 38 -15.91 -12.64 20.08
C GLN A 38 -15.52 -12.48 21.55
N ARG A 39 -14.24 -12.65 21.90
CA ARG A 39 -13.75 -12.63 23.29
C ARG A 39 -13.41 -11.24 23.82
N TYR A 40 -12.98 -10.33 22.94
CA TYR A 40 -12.45 -8.99 23.26
C TYR A 40 -13.20 -7.91 22.47
N ALA A 41 -14.52 -8.06 22.32
CA ALA A 41 -15.39 -7.19 21.52
C ALA A 41 -15.35 -5.69 21.92
N ASN A 42 -14.96 -5.38 23.16
CA ASN A 42 -14.79 -4.00 23.63
C ASN A 42 -13.47 -3.37 23.17
N ASP A 43 -12.47 -4.19 22.84
CA ASP A 43 -11.09 -3.78 22.52
C ASP A 43 -10.80 -3.84 21.00
N MET A 44 -11.74 -4.34 20.20
CA MET A 44 -11.56 -4.60 18.77
C MET A 44 -12.74 -4.17 17.91
N SER A 45 -12.44 -3.52 16.79
CA SER A 45 -13.38 -3.32 15.68
C SER A 45 -12.80 -3.87 14.38
N THR A 46 -13.59 -4.68 13.67
CA THR A 46 -13.22 -5.23 12.36
C THR A 46 -13.79 -4.38 11.23
N ILE A 47 -13.00 -4.15 10.18
CA ILE A 47 -13.53 -3.72 8.88
C ILE A 47 -14.08 -4.99 8.21
N HIS A 48 -15.32 -4.94 7.71
CA HIS A 48 -15.99 -6.13 7.16
C HIS A 48 -15.28 -6.70 5.92
N GLU A 49 -15.23 -8.03 5.83
CA GLU A 49 -14.81 -8.73 4.61
C GLU A 49 -15.90 -8.63 3.53
N GLY A 50 -15.71 -7.71 2.58
CA GLY A 50 -16.51 -7.64 1.37
C GLY A 50 -15.86 -8.43 0.22
N LEU A 51 -16.63 -9.27 -0.47
CA LEU A 51 -16.19 -9.97 -1.70
C LEU A 51 -16.12 -9.04 -2.94
N GLY A 52 -15.83 -7.76 -2.74
CA GLY A 52 -15.92 -6.72 -3.76
C GLY A 52 -15.18 -5.44 -3.38
N GLN A 53 -15.41 -4.37 -4.13
CA GLN A 53 -14.86 -3.06 -3.80
C GLN A 53 -15.52 -2.50 -2.52
N LEU A 54 -14.68 -2.03 -1.59
CA LEU A 54 -15.09 -1.27 -0.42
C LEU A 54 -15.76 0.05 -0.85
N ASN A 55 -16.81 0.47 -0.14
CA ASN A 55 -17.41 1.78 -0.33
C ASN A 55 -16.43 2.90 0.12
N THR A 56 -16.67 4.17 -0.21
CA THR A 56 -15.71 5.25 0.11
C THR A 56 -15.38 5.35 1.60
N ALA A 57 -16.35 5.13 2.51
CA ALA A 57 -16.12 5.21 3.95
C ALA A 57 -15.25 4.04 4.46
N GLU A 58 -15.52 2.80 4.01
CA GLU A 58 -14.70 1.62 4.32
C GLU A 58 -13.28 1.74 3.72
N ALA A 59 -13.19 2.22 2.48
CA ALA A 59 -11.92 2.46 1.79
C ALA A 59 -11.10 3.59 2.45
N ASN A 60 -11.76 4.56 3.11
CA ASN A 60 -11.13 5.59 3.92
C ASN A 60 -10.75 5.08 5.32
N ALA A 61 -11.61 4.32 6.00
CA ALA A 61 -11.32 3.72 7.30
C ALA A 61 -10.11 2.76 7.25
N SER A 62 -10.05 1.92 6.22
CA SER A 62 -8.87 1.09 5.94
C SER A 62 -7.60 1.90 5.68
N ARG A 63 -7.70 3.16 5.22
CA ARG A 63 -6.52 4.03 5.12
C ARG A 63 -5.91 4.30 6.49
N CYS A 64 -6.72 4.58 7.51
CA CYS A 64 -6.24 4.83 8.88
C CYS A 64 -5.40 3.64 9.38
N VAL A 65 -5.88 2.40 9.20
CA VAL A 65 -5.12 1.19 9.53
C VAL A 65 -3.80 1.13 8.76
N THR A 66 -3.80 1.40 7.45
CA THR A 66 -2.55 1.44 6.65
C THR A 66 -1.59 2.58 7.01
N LYS A 67 -2.02 3.60 7.78
CA LYS A 67 -1.11 4.64 8.30
C LYS A 67 -0.36 4.15 9.53
N CYS A 68 -1.04 3.47 10.45
CA CYS A 68 -0.41 2.89 11.63
C CYS A 68 0.48 1.67 11.33
N ARG A 69 0.28 1.00 10.19
CA ARG A 69 1.06 -0.18 9.76
C ARG A 69 2.59 -0.01 9.88
N TRP A 70 3.16 1.14 9.53
CA TRP A 70 4.61 1.36 9.64
C TRP A 70 5.08 1.30 11.10
N VAL A 71 4.28 1.80 12.04
CA VAL A 71 4.58 1.75 13.48
C VAL A 71 4.59 0.30 13.97
N ILE A 72 3.60 -0.51 13.57
CA ILE A 72 3.55 -1.96 13.84
C ILE A 72 4.84 -2.64 13.32
N GLU A 73 5.25 -2.35 12.08
CA GLU A 73 6.47 -2.91 11.48
C GLU A 73 7.74 -2.46 12.22
N GLN A 74 7.83 -1.21 12.69
CA GLN A 74 8.93 -0.74 13.53
C GLN A 74 8.93 -1.37 14.93
N VAL A 75 7.76 -1.59 15.54
CA VAL A 75 7.59 -2.26 16.85
C VAL A 75 8.12 -3.70 16.79
N PHE A 76 7.71 -4.48 15.78
CA PHE A 76 8.20 -5.84 15.60
C PHE A 76 9.66 -5.90 15.12
N GLY A 77 10.12 -4.92 14.33
CA GLY A 77 11.54 -4.77 13.98
C GLY A 77 12.42 -4.48 15.21
N ARG A 78 11.94 -3.63 16.11
CA ARG A 78 12.58 -3.29 17.41
C ARG A 78 12.65 -4.52 18.32
N LEU A 79 11.57 -5.28 18.45
CA LEU A 79 11.54 -6.58 19.15
C LEU A 79 12.63 -7.51 18.61
N LYS A 80 12.58 -7.81 17.31
CA LYS A 80 13.51 -8.73 16.64
C LYS A 80 14.98 -8.31 16.79
N LYS A 81 15.27 -7.01 16.63
CA LYS A 81 16.64 -6.45 16.75
C LYS A 81 17.21 -6.51 18.18
N LYS A 82 16.36 -6.43 19.21
CA LYS A 82 16.79 -6.48 20.63
C LYS A 82 16.80 -7.90 21.19
N PHE A 83 15.76 -8.67 20.90
CA PHE A 83 15.54 -10.02 21.41
C PHE A 83 15.69 -11.01 20.24
N LYS A 84 16.94 -11.38 19.94
CA LYS A 84 17.29 -12.21 18.77
C LYS A 84 16.54 -13.54 18.70
N ILE A 85 16.06 -14.07 19.84
CA ILE A 85 15.22 -15.27 19.91
C ILE A 85 13.97 -15.16 19.01
N PHE A 86 13.34 -14.00 18.91
CA PHE A 86 12.17 -13.77 18.04
C PHE A 86 12.52 -13.42 16.59
N SER A 87 13.82 -13.37 16.25
CA SER A 87 14.31 -13.30 14.86
C SER A 87 14.59 -14.67 14.25
N LEU A 88 14.56 -15.73 15.05
CA LEU A 88 14.87 -17.10 14.66
C LEU A 88 13.59 -17.95 14.69
N PRO A 89 13.56 -19.13 14.04
CA PRO A 89 12.52 -20.12 14.27
C PRO A 89 12.44 -20.53 15.75
N ALA A 90 11.22 -20.76 16.23
CA ALA A 90 10.99 -21.22 17.60
C ALA A 90 11.60 -22.62 17.82
N HIS A 91 12.16 -22.87 19.00
CA HIS A 91 12.83 -24.14 19.32
C HIS A 91 11.94 -25.00 20.22
N ASN A 92 11.77 -26.29 19.88
CA ASN A 92 10.87 -27.20 20.60
C ASN A 92 11.14 -27.29 22.12
N THR A 93 12.36 -27.01 22.56
CA THR A 93 12.79 -26.96 23.96
C THR A 93 12.37 -25.67 24.68
N THR A 94 12.24 -24.55 23.96
CA THR A 94 11.88 -23.22 24.50
C THR A 94 10.40 -22.90 24.38
N LEU A 95 9.65 -23.51 23.46
CA LEU A 95 8.20 -23.28 23.21
C LEU A 95 7.34 -23.05 24.47
N LYS A 96 7.59 -23.83 25.53
CA LYS A 96 6.92 -23.73 26.84
C LYS A 96 7.14 -22.43 27.63
N HIS A 97 8.06 -21.58 27.17
CA HIS A 97 8.51 -20.32 27.77
C HIS A 97 8.57 -19.19 26.73
N ASP A 98 8.36 -19.46 25.43
CA ASP A 98 8.48 -18.45 24.37
C ASP A 98 7.44 -17.33 24.53
N LEU A 99 6.24 -17.65 25.02
CA LEU A 99 5.18 -16.68 25.31
C LEU A 99 5.51 -15.80 26.53
N ASP A 100 5.97 -16.40 27.64
CA ASP A 100 6.40 -15.66 28.83
C ASP A 100 7.60 -14.74 28.49
N SER A 101 8.53 -15.25 27.69
CA SER A 101 9.66 -14.50 27.16
C SER A 101 9.20 -13.32 26.30
N LEU A 102 8.10 -13.45 25.55
CA LEU A 102 7.51 -12.39 24.75
C LEU A 102 6.85 -11.31 25.62
N TYR A 103 6.10 -11.70 26.65
CA TYR A 103 5.55 -10.77 27.66
C TYR A 103 6.66 -9.97 28.35
N ILE A 104 7.72 -10.65 28.80
CA ILE A 104 8.90 -10.01 29.40
C ILE A 104 9.56 -9.05 28.41
N ALA A 105 9.74 -9.44 27.15
CA ALA A 105 10.30 -8.58 26.12
C ALA A 105 9.43 -7.34 25.84
N PHE A 106 8.11 -7.48 25.78
CA PHE A 106 7.19 -6.34 25.61
C PHE A 106 7.24 -5.38 26.81
N ALA A 107 7.26 -5.90 28.04
CA ALA A 107 7.41 -5.09 29.25
C ALA A 107 8.75 -4.33 29.27
N LEU A 108 9.86 -4.99 28.93
CA LEU A 108 11.18 -4.36 28.82
C LEU A 108 11.25 -3.31 27.71
N LEU A 109 10.59 -3.54 26.57
CA LEU A 109 10.50 -2.55 25.49
C LEU A 109 9.69 -1.33 25.93
N ASN A 110 8.53 -1.52 26.57
CA ASN A 110 7.72 -0.41 27.08
C ASN A 110 8.45 0.40 28.16
N LEU A 111 9.22 -0.25 29.03
CA LEU A 111 9.94 0.41 30.12
C LEU A 111 11.16 1.22 29.65
N PHE A 112 11.93 0.70 28.69
CA PHE A 112 13.26 1.24 28.35
C PHE A 112 13.37 1.91 26.98
N HIS A 113 12.40 1.78 26.07
CA HIS A 113 12.48 2.40 24.75
C HIS A 113 11.63 3.66 24.62
N LYS A 114 12.17 4.64 23.89
CA LYS A 114 11.43 5.84 23.46
C LYS A 114 10.27 5.49 22.51
N PRO A 115 9.20 6.30 22.45
CA PRO A 115 8.12 6.12 21.48
C PRO A 115 8.63 6.12 20.03
N ILE A 116 7.87 5.48 19.14
CA ILE A 116 8.05 5.52 17.69
C ILE A 116 7.26 6.71 17.16
N LEU A 117 7.95 7.84 17.03
CA LEU A 117 7.42 9.07 16.43
C LEU A 117 7.94 9.20 15.00
N SER A 118 7.24 9.98 14.17
CA SER A 118 7.85 10.46 12.92
C SER A 118 8.97 11.45 13.24
N ASP A 119 10.01 11.40 12.43
CA ASP A 119 11.08 12.39 12.31
C ASP A 119 10.56 13.82 12.04
N VAL A 120 9.51 13.96 11.23
CA VAL A 120 8.89 15.24 10.86
C VAL A 120 7.40 15.26 11.17
N MET A 121 6.92 16.34 11.81
CA MET A 121 5.49 16.54 12.09
C MET A 121 4.76 17.10 10.87
N HIS A 122 4.27 16.22 10.01
CA HIS A 122 3.47 16.58 8.84
C HIS A 122 1.99 16.83 9.20
N GLU A 123 1.70 17.88 9.97
CA GLU A 123 0.33 18.15 10.46
C GLU A 123 -0.68 18.30 9.31
N GLY A 124 -0.30 18.96 8.21
CA GLY A 124 -1.13 19.10 7.01
C GLY A 124 -1.56 17.77 6.38
N ILE A 125 -0.78 16.69 6.53
CA ILE A 125 -1.21 15.33 6.15
C ILE A 125 -2.33 14.85 7.06
N ALA A 126 -2.19 14.99 8.38
CA ALA A 126 -3.18 14.53 9.34
C ALA A 126 -4.50 15.31 9.21
N GLN A 127 -4.42 16.63 9.02
CA GLN A 127 -5.56 17.49 8.71
C GLN A 127 -6.24 17.08 7.38
N THR A 128 -5.47 16.85 6.30
CA THR A 128 -6.02 16.42 4.99
C THR A 128 -6.62 15.01 5.04
N LEU A 129 -6.01 14.10 5.80
CA LEU A 129 -6.56 12.76 6.03
C LEU A 129 -7.93 12.88 6.72
N LYS A 130 -7.99 13.61 7.84
CA LYS A 130 -9.19 13.81 8.65
C LYS A 130 -10.31 14.50 7.87
N SER A 131 -9.99 15.52 7.07
CA SER A 131 -10.99 16.24 6.26
C SER A 131 -11.56 15.40 5.11
N ARG A 132 -10.85 14.36 4.66
CA ARG A 132 -11.28 13.47 3.58
C ARG A 132 -12.03 12.21 4.04
N LEU A 133 -11.92 11.78 5.30
CA LEU A 133 -12.49 10.51 5.78
C LEU A 133 -13.98 10.31 5.41
N ASN A 134 -14.78 11.37 5.52
CA ASN A 134 -16.22 11.34 5.27
C ASN A 134 -16.61 11.95 3.91
N VAL A 135 -15.65 12.21 3.01
CA VAL A 135 -15.90 12.80 1.69
C VAL A 135 -16.16 11.69 0.66
N PRO A 136 -17.35 11.59 0.05
CA PRO A 136 -17.67 10.56 -0.93
C PRO A 136 -16.88 10.73 -2.22
N ASN A 137 -16.59 9.64 -2.92
CA ASN A 137 -15.88 9.68 -4.19
C ASN A 137 -16.84 10.08 -5.32
N ARG A 138 -16.78 11.35 -5.74
CA ARG A 138 -17.70 11.90 -6.74
C ARG A 138 -17.45 11.33 -8.14
N LEU A 139 -16.20 10.98 -8.45
CA LEU A 139 -15.86 10.33 -9.71
C LEU A 139 -16.37 8.88 -9.76
N GLN A 140 -16.44 8.16 -8.64
CA GLN A 140 -17.08 6.83 -8.57
C GLN A 140 -18.53 6.88 -9.05
N ILE A 141 -19.30 7.89 -8.61
CA ILE A 141 -20.69 8.11 -9.03
C ILE A 141 -20.78 8.29 -10.54
N ILE A 142 -19.95 9.18 -11.12
CA ILE A 142 -19.87 9.42 -12.56
C ILE A 142 -19.48 8.14 -13.33
N VAL A 143 -18.50 7.39 -12.83
CA VAL A 143 -18.01 6.15 -13.46
C VAL A 143 -19.09 5.07 -13.49
N GLN A 144 -19.97 5.04 -12.48
CA GLN A 144 -21.13 4.14 -12.40
C GLN A 144 -22.30 4.64 -13.27
N GLU A 145 -22.75 5.89 -13.12
CA GLU A 145 -23.90 6.47 -13.84
C GLU A 145 -23.72 6.42 -15.37
N PHE A 146 -22.52 6.74 -15.86
CA PHE A 146 -22.21 6.70 -17.30
C PHE A 146 -21.58 5.39 -17.78
N ASN A 147 -21.42 4.37 -16.92
CA ASN A 147 -20.76 3.09 -17.23
C ASN A 147 -19.41 3.31 -17.96
N LEU A 148 -18.61 4.26 -17.46
CA LEU A 148 -17.37 4.70 -18.10
C LEU A 148 -16.37 3.57 -18.41
N PRO A 149 -16.26 2.45 -17.65
CA PRO A 149 -15.35 1.36 -17.98
C PRO A 149 -15.64 0.75 -19.36
N GLN A 150 -16.91 0.55 -19.71
CA GLN A 150 -17.34 -0.09 -20.96
C GLN A 150 -17.31 0.88 -22.16
N LEU A 151 -17.48 2.19 -21.95
CA LEU A 151 -17.41 3.18 -23.01
C LEU A 151 -16.02 3.23 -23.68
N ARG A 152 -16.00 3.16 -25.02
CA ARG A 152 -14.80 3.27 -25.88
C ARG A 152 -14.88 4.40 -26.92
N VAL A 153 -16.07 4.68 -27.46
CA VAL A 153 -16.27 5.63 -28.58
C VAL A 153 -15.87 7.09 -28.27
N PRO A 154 -16.11 7.66 -27.06
CA PRO A 154 -15.69 9.02 -26.71
C PRO A 154 -14.30 9.05 -26.06
N PHE A 155 -13.38 8.19 -26.46
CA PHE A 155 -12.02 8.11 -25.90
C PHE A 155 -10.97 7.99 -27.01
N LEU A 156 -9.98 8.90 -27.00
CA LEU A 156 -8.73 8.75 -27.74
C LEU A 156 -7.83 7.79 -26.97
N ALA A 157 -7.29 6.76 -27.62
CA ALA A 157 -6.42 5.74 -27.03
C ALA A 157 -4.94 6.01 -27.37
N VAL A 158 -4.06 5.80 -26.39
CA VAL A 158 -2.62 6.08 -26.46
C VAL A 158 -1.85 4.99 -25.68
N GLU A 159 -0.88 4.34 -26.30
CA GLU A 159 -0.15 3.21 -25.69
C GLU A 159 1.29 3.58 -25.31
N TYR A 160 1.63 3.39 -24.03
CA TYR A 160 2.95 3.64 -23.46
C TYR A 160 3.72 2.33 -23.35
N THR A 161 4.65 2.14 -24.27
CA THR A 161 5.54 0.97 -24.36
C THR A 161 6.86 1.13 -23.60
N SER A 162 7.20 2.35 -23.20
CA SER A 162 8.49 2.77 -22.62
C SER A 162 8.32 3.90 -21.60
N LEU A 163 9.41 4.26 -20.89
CA LEU A 163 9.48 5.52 -20.13
C LEU A 163 9.54 6.75 -21.03
N ASP A 164 10.28 6.68 -22.13
CA ASP A 164 10.54 7.83 -23.00
C ASP A 164 9.38 7.96 -24.00
N ASN A 165 8.38 8.78 -23.66
CA ASN A 165 7.17 8.94 -24.47
C ASN A 165 6.50 10.33 -24.31
N GLU A 166 7.33 11.37 -24.33
CA GLU A 166 6.95 12.78 -24.18
C GLU A 166 5.86 13.21 -25.19
N GLU A 167 5.86 12.68 -26.41
CA GLU A 167 4.80 12.92 -27.41
C GLU A 167 3.43 12.41 -26.95
N ASN A 168 3.35 11.16 -26.49
CA ASN A 168 2.10 10.61 -25.95
C ASN A 168 1.64 11.37 -24.70
N ASN A 169 2.57 11.84 -23.86
CA ASN A 169 2.21 12.59 -22.66
C ASN A 169 1.67 14.00 -23.00
N ARG A 170 2.26 14.68 -24.00
CA ARG A 170 1.72 15.91 -24.60
C ARG A 170 0.34 15.71 -25.23
N LEU A 171 0.12 14.61 -25.95
CA LEU A 171 -1.17 14.28 -26.56
C LEU A 171 -2.27 14.01 -25.50
N ILE A 172 -1.93 13.29 -24.44
CA ILE A 172 -2.79 13.12 -23.27
C ILE A 172 -3.00 14.46 -22.55
N GLY A 173 -2.01 15.35 -22.53
CA GLY A 173 -2.05 16.61 -21.78
C GLY A 173 -2.13 16.35 -20.28
N PHE A 174 -1.34 15.39 -19.79
CA PHE A 174 -1.23 15.15 -18.35
C PHE A 174 -0.40 16.30 -17.73
N PRO A 175 -0.74 16.79 -16.53
CA PRO A 175 0.06 17.83 -15.86
C PRO A 175 1.39 17.28 -15.33
N GLU A 176 2.43 18.11 -15.41
CA GLU A 176 3.66 17.90 -14.64
C GLU A 176 3.36 18.02 -13.13
N LEU A 177 3.93 17.11 -12.33
CA LEU A 177 3.73 16.98 -10.89
C LEU A 177 5.07 16.77 -10.19
N SER A 178 5.32 17.52 -9.12
CA SER A 178 6.50 17.33 -8.27
C SER A 178 6.35 16.08 -7.38
N MET A 179 7.47 15.62 -6.83
CA MET A 179 7.47 14.57 -5.80
C MET A 179 6.66 14.97 -4.55
N ASP A 180 6.54 16.26 -4.24
CA ASP A 180 5.72 16.76 -3.14
C ASP A 180 4.21 16.68 -3.47
N ASP A 181 3.80 16.94 -4.72
CA ASP A 181 2.41 16.73 -5.15
C ASP A 181 1.99 15.26 -5.02
N LEU A 182 2.87 14.34 -5.41
CA LEU A 182 2.67 12.90 -5.21
C LEU A 182 2.60 12.54 -3.71
N TYR A 183 3.43 13.18 -2.90
CA TYR A 183 3.51 12.96 -1.46
C TYR A 183 2.23 13.44 -0.77
N TYR A 184 1.72 14.63 -1.09
CA TYR A 184 0.43 15.12 -0.59
C TYR A 184 -0.77 14.38 -1.18
N LEU A 185 -0.70 13.84 -2.41
CA LEU A 185 -1.75 12.97 -2.98
C LEU A 185 -1.85 11.63 -2.26
N SER A 186 -0.71 10.97 -2.02
CA SER A 186 -0.67 9.68 -1.30
C SER A 186 -0.80 9.82 0.22
N LEU A 187 -0.74 11.07 0.73
CA LEU A 187 -0.64 11.43 2.14
C LEU A 187 0.65 10.87 2.79
N GLY A 188 1.73 10.71 2.03
CA GLY A 188 3.04 10.22 2.50
C GLY A 188 3.59 9.04 1.69
N PRO A 189 4.89 8.72 1.84
CA PRO A 189 5.75 8.18 0.78
C PRO A 189 5.47 6.73 0.39
N TYR A 190 4.72 5.99 1.20
CA TYR A 190 4.49 4.55 1.04
C TYR A 190 3.90 4.17 -0.33
N GLN A 191 2.88 4.88 -0.82
CA GLN A 191 2.28 4.53 -2.12
C GLN A 191 3.17 4.90 -3.31
N ILE A 192 4.08 5.88 -3.15
CA ILE A 192 5.03 6.25 -4.21
C ILE A 192 6.09 5.16 -4.34
N ARG A 193 6.62 4.64 -3.22
CA ARG A 193 7.53 3.49 -3.22
C ARG A 193 6.87 2.26 -3.84
N ASN A 194 5.63 1.95 -3.45
CA ASN A 194 4.86 0.86 -4.05
C ASN A 194 4.64 1.07 -5.56
N ALA A 195 4.36 2.29 -6.01
CA ALA A 195 4.18 2.61 -7.43
C ALA A 195 5.46 2.36 -8.24
N ILE A 196 6.62 2.80 -7.74
CA ILE A 196 7.93 2.57 -8.38
C ILE A 196 8.22 1.06 -8.48
N SER A 197 8.04 0.30 -7.40
CA SER A 197 8.25 -1.17 -7.40
C SER A 197 7.30 -1.89 -8.36
N TYR A 198 6.00 -1.58 -8.29
CA TYR A 198 4.99 -2.19 -9.16
C TYR A 198 5.25 -1.88 -10.64
N TYR A 199 5.71 -0.67 -10.97
CA TYR A 199 6.14 -0.33 -12.32
C TYR A 199 7.36 -1.17 -12.76
N ALA A 200 8.37 -1.31 -11.89
CA ALA A 200 9.58 -2.06 -12.21
C ALA A 200 9.32 -3.53 -12.56
N GLU A 201 8.30 -4.13 -11.95
CA GLU A 201 7.81 -5.49 -12.25
C GLU A 201 7.14 -5.58 -13.64
N HIS A 202 6.32 -4.59 -14.01
CA HIS A 202 5.45 -4.67 -15.21
C HIS A 202 6.04 -4.02 -16.48
N GLN A 203 7.20 -3.35 -16.38
CA GLN A 203 7.77 -2.55 -17.48
C GLN A 203 8.04 -3.33 -18.78
N LYS A 204 8.27 -4.65 -18.71
CA LYS A 204 8.61 -5.48 -19.87
C LYS A 204 7.43 -5.88 -20.76
N GLU A 205 6.18 -5.65 -20.32
CA GLU A 205 5.00 -6.13 -21.04
C GLU A 205 4.39 -5.12 -22.03
N GLY A 206 4.83 -3.86 -22.04
CA GLY A 206 4.10 -2.74 -22.66
C GLY A 206 2.97 -2.29 -21.74
N ILE A 207 3.12 -1.08 -21.19
CA ILE A 207 2.90 -0.87 -19.76
C ILE A 207 1.50 -0.30 -19.48
N PHE A 208 1.12 0.76 -20.18
CA PHE A 208 -0.16 1.46 -19.97
C PHE A 208 -0.86 1.80 -21.28
N LEU A 209 -2.14 1.45 -21.37
CA LEU A 209 -3.07 1.95 -22.40
C LEU A 209 -3.85 3.11 -21.80
N VAL A 210 -3.38 4.33 -22.03
CA VAL A 210 -4.02 5.56 -21.55
C VAL A 210 -5.13 5.96 -22.50
N GLN A 211 -6.25 6.46 -21.97
CA GLN A 211 -7.34 6.96 -22.78
C GLN A 211 -7.77 8.36 -22.33
N LYS A 212 -7.72 9.36 -23.21
CA LYS A 212 -8.22 10.72 -22.98
C LYS A 212 -9.67 10.80 -23.43
N PHE A 213 -10.56 11.29 -22.56
CA PHE A 213 -11.97 11.49 -22.90
C PHE A 213 -12.10 12.63 -23.92
N TYR A 214 -12.89 12.39 -24.97
CA TYR A 214 -13.22 13.37 -25.99
C TYR A 214 -14.72 13.28 -26.30
N PRO A 215 -15.56 14.14 -25.69
CA PRO A 215 -17.01 14.02 -25.79
C PRO A 215 -17.48 14.26 -27.22
N ARG A 216 -18.15 13.25 -27.81
CA ARG A 216 -18.78 13.40 -29.13
C ARG A 216 -20.18 14.02 -28.97
N PRO A 217 -20.53 15.12 -29.66
CA PRO A 217 -21.79 15.86 -29.42
C PRO A 217 -23.12 15.06 -29.55
N LYS A 218 -23.10 13.88 -30.15
CA LYS A 218 -24.28 13.00 -30.33
C LYS A 218 -24.25 11.73 -29.45
N HIS A 219 -23.33 11.64 -28.49
CA HIS A 219 -23.19 10.50 -27.59
C HIS A 219 -23.69 10.87 -26.17
N PRO A 220 -24.33 9.96 -25.40
CA PRO A 220 -24.88 10.29 -24.07
C PRO A 220 -23.88 10.91 -23.09
N SER A 221 -22.59 10.57 -23.21
CA SER A 221 -21.51 11.16 -22.40
C SER A 221 -21.23 12.64 -22.71
N ALA A 222 -21.84 13.24 -23.72
CA ALA A 222 -21.80 14.70 -23.92
C ALA A 222 -22.62 15.46 -22.85
N ALA A 223 -23.54 14.79 -22.15
CA ALA A 223 -24.26 15.34 -21.00
C ALA A 223 -23.46 15.26 -19.68
N LEU A 224 -22.16 14.93 -19.72
CA LEU A 224 -21.31 14.84 -18.54
C LEU A 224 -20.93 16.24 -18.02
N ASN A 225 -21.79 16.81 -17.18
CA ASN A 225 -21.49 18.01 -16.40
C ASN A 225 -20.94 17.63 -15.01
N TYR A 226 -19.69 18.02 -14.72
CA TYR A 226 -18.99 17.74 -13.48
C TYR A 226 -19.53 18.53 -12.26
N GLU A 227 -20.11 19.71 -12.49
CA GLU A 227 -20.66 20.57 -11.44
C GLU A 227 -21.90 19.95 -10.78
N LYS A 228 -22.70 19.18 -11.54
CA LYS A 228 -23.82 18.36 -11.03
C LYS A 228 -23.38 17.45 -9.87
N TYR A 229 -22.10 17.04 -9.84
CA TYR A 229 -21.51 16.15 -8.83
C TYR A 229 -20.64 16.91 -7.80
N GLY A 230 -20.67 18.25 -7.80
CA GLY A 230 -19.84 19.11 -6.94
C GLY A 230 -18.37 19.22 -7.36
N ILE A 231 -18.03 18.80 -8.58
CA ILE A 231 -16.68 18.84 -9.14
C ILE A 231 -16.56 20.08 -10.04
N SER A 232 -16.40 21.26 -9.44
CA SER A 232 -16.11 22.49 -10.19
C SER A 232 -14.62 22.56 -10.53
N VAL A 233 -14.27 22.38 -11.80
CA VAL A 233 -12.89 22.50 -12.32
C VAL A 233 -12.94 23.11 -13.72
N GLU A 234 -11.94 23.92 -14.03
CA GLU A 234 -11.76 24.52 -15.35
C GLU A 234 -11.31 23.44 -16.36
N GLU A 235 -11.87 23.47 -17.57
CA GLU A 235 -11.60 22.54 -18.69
C GLU A 235 -11.37 21.04 -18.31
N PRO A 236 -12.38 20.36 -17.71
CA PRO A 236 -12.24 19.00 -17.15
C PRO A 236 -11.83 17.93 -18.17
N THR A 237 -10.56 17.54 -18.14
CA THR A 237 -10.03 16.39 -18.91
C THR A 237 -10.11 15.10 -18.09
N LEU A 238 -10.99 14.18 -18.48
CA LEU A 238 -11.08 12.83 -17.90
C LEU A 238 -10.05 11.89 -18.55
N ILE A 239 -9.21 11.27 -17.73
CA ILE A 239 -8.17 10.33 -18.15
C ILE A 239 -8.43 8.95 -17.56
N LYS A 240 -8.36 7.93 -18.41
CA LYS A 240 -8.84 6.57 -18.15
C LYS A 240 -7.75 5.57 -18.56
N ALA A 241 -6.68 5.43 -17.78
CA ALA A 241 -5.61 4.46 -18.08
C ALA A 241 -5.98 3.01 -17.77
N HIS A 242 -5.52 2.04 -18.56
CA HIS A 242 -5.37 0.64 -18.16
C HIS A 242 -3.89 0.36 -17.83
N MET A 243 -3.62 -0.59 -16.95
CA MET A 243 -2.40 -1.41 -16.98
C MET A 243 -2.78 -2.82 -17.50
N LYS A 244 -1.81 -3.65 -17.85
CA LYS A 244 -2.08 -5.07 -18.21
C LYS A 244 -2.51 -5.93 -17.02
N SER A 245 -2.03 -5.60 -15.81
CA SER A 245 -2.70 -5.98 -14.57
C SER A 245 -3.85 -5.01 -14.22
N ARG A 246 -4.89 -5.48 -13.54
CA ARG A 246 -6.23 -4.86 -13.58
C ARG A 246 -6.32 -3.50 -12.87
N TYR A 247 -6.95 -2.55 -13.58
CA TYR A 247 -7.62 -1.31 -13.12
C TYR A 247 -6.88 0.05 -13.28
N ARG A 248 -7.54 1.17 -12.93
CA ARG A 248 -7.49 2.49 -13.64
C ARG A 248 -7.56 3.70 -12.68
N GLY A 249 -7.10 4.91 -13.06
CA GLY A 249 -7.40 6.20 -12.37
C GLY A 249 -6.21 7.14 -12.06
N VAL A 250 -6.42 8.46 -11.87
CA VAL A 250 -5.35 9.49 -11.66
C VAL A 250 -5.79 10.77 -10.91
N GLY A 251 -4.88 11.43 -10.15
CA GLY A 251 -4.94 12.73 -9.40
C GLY A 251 -3.64 13.54 -9.62
N ARG A 252 -3.31 14.75 -9.11
CA ARG A 252 -3.83 15.69 -8.06
C ARG A 252 -3.89 17.15 -8.60
N ASP A 253 -4.45 18.10 -7.84
CA ASP A 253 -4.49 19.59 -7.99
C ASP A 253 -4.98 20.16 -9.33
N SER A 254 -4.19 20.05 -10.39
CA SER A 254 -4.71 20.14 -11.77
C SER A 254 -5.67 18.98 -12.09
N ILE A 255 -5.72 17.95 -11.23
CA ILE A 255 -6.62 16.79 -11.32
C ILE A 255 -7.38 16.63 -9.99
N ARG A 256 -8.70 16.88 -10.03
CA ARG A 256 -9.52 17.15 -8.84
C ARG A 256 -10.05 15.91 -8.09
N GLU A 257 -10.27 14.81 -8.80
CA GLU A 257 -10.87 13.57 -8.27
C GLU A 257 -10.22 12.35 -8.94
N TYR A 258 -10.12 11.23 -8.23
CA TYR A 258 -9.63 9.95 -8.76
C TYR A 258 -10.49 8.79 -8.29
N TYR A 259 -10.58 7.75 -9.11
CA TYR A 259 -11.30 6.52 -8.79
C TYR A 259 -10.62 5.33 -9.46
N CYS A 260 -10.54 4.21 -8.73
CA CYS A 260 -10.10 2.92 -9.25
C CYS A 260 -11.09 1.82 -8.86
N THR A 261 -11.18 0.78 -9.68
CA THR A 261 -12.05 -0.40 -9.47
C THR A 261 -11.38 -1.54 -8.69
N CYS A 262 -10.21 -1.32 -8.07
CA CYS A 262 -9.65 -2.26 -7.09
C CYS A 262 -10.36 -2.12 -5.73
N GLU A 263 -10.14 -3.08 -4.82
CA GLU A 263 -10.78 -3.17 -3.49
C GLU A 263 -10.81 -1.83 -2.73
N SER A 264 -9.65 -1.23 -2.49
CA SER A 264 -9.50 0.08 -1.85
C SER A 264 -9.74 1.28 -2.79
N GLY A 265 -10.07 1.07 -4.06
CA GLY A 265 -9.98 2.08 -5.13
C GLY A 265 -11.01 3.22 -5.08
N ALA A 266 -12.03 3.09 -4.22
CA ALA A 266 -13.04 4.12 -3.97
C ALA A 266 -12.60 5.22 -2.97
N ARG A 267 -11.44 5.10 -2.31
CA ARG A 267 -11.02 6.05 -1.26
C ARG A 267 -10.76 7.47 -1.78
N THR A 268 -10.98 8.44 -0.89
CA THR A 268 -10.64 9.87 -1.05
C THR A 268 -9.58 10.32 -0.04
N ALA A 269 -9.33 9.53 1.01
CA ALA A 269 -8.27 9.68 2.01
C ALA A 269 -6.88 9.29 1.44
N GLY A 270 -6.43 10.02 0.42
CA GLY A 270 -5.29 9.64 -0.40
C GLY A 270 -5.56 8.37 -1.22
N CYS A 271 -4.60 7.93 -2.05
CA CYS A 271 -4.87 6.95 -3.11
C CYS A 271 -4.51 5.48 -2.78
N CYS A 272 -4.90 4.55 -3.68
CA CYS A 272 -4.35 3.20 -3.76
C CYS A 272 -3.04 3.16 -4.57
N SER A 273 -2.34 2.02 -4.57
CA SER A 273 -1.12 1.81 -5.37
C SER A 273 -1.37 2.05 -6.85
N HIS A 274 -2.40 1.44 -7.45
CA HIS A 274 -2.67 1.54 -8.89
C HIS A 274 -2.86 2.99 -9.36
N VAL A 275 -3.59 3.81 -8.60
CA VAL A 275 -3.75 5.23 -8.92
C VAL A 275 -2.39 5.93 -8.82
N MET A 276 -1.62 5.72 -7.74
CA MET A 276 -0.31 6.34 -7.62
C MET A 276 0.64 5.93 -8.76
N THR A 277 0.62 4.67 -9.23
CA THR A 277 1.43 4.24 -10.37
C THR A 277 1.12 5.04 -11.63
N ILE A 278 -0.15 5.27 -11.98
CA ILE A 278 -0.49 6.09 -13.14
C ILE A 278 -0.13 7.57 -12.90
N VAL A 279 -0.37 8.10 -11.69
CA VAL A 279 -0.04 9.50 -11.36
C VAL A 279 1.44 9.77 -11.50
N TRP A 280 2.25 8.99 -10.78
CA TRP A 280 3.69 9.13 -10.76
C TRP A 280 4.30 8.88 -12.14
N PHE A 281 3.77 7.92 -12.90
CA PHE A 281 4.24 7.68 -14.26
C PHE A 281 3.95 8.87 -15.18
N LEU A 282 2.69 9.27 -15.35
CA LEU A 282 2.33 10.33 -16.30
C LEU A 282 2.74 11.73 -15.85
N GLY A 283 2.75 12.01 -14.54
CA GLY A 283 2.99 13.35 -13.99
C GLY A 283 4.43 13.65 -13.57
N CYS A 284 5.22 12.63 -13.21
CA CYS A 284 6.59 12.83 -12.74
C CYS A 284 7.61 12.09 -13.62
N ALA A 285 7.44 10.78 -13.84
CA ALA A 285 8.40 9.97 -14.58
C ALA A 285 8.58 10.41 -16.04
N GLN A 286 7.50 10.78 -16.74
CA GLN A 286 7.54 11.30 -18.11
C GLN A 286 8.24 12.67 -18.24
N TYR A 287 8.39 13.43 -17.15
CA TYR A 287 8.97 14.78 -17.16
C TYR A 287 10.38 14.84 -16.54
N HIS A 288 10.62 14.10 -15.46
CA HIS A 288 11.86 14.17 -14.67
C HIS A 288 12.74 12.92 -14.83
N GLY A 289 12.26 11.89 -15.52
CA GLY A 289 12.89 10.58 -15.58
C GLY A 289 12.81 9.81 -14.24
N ILE A 290 13.43 8.63 -14.18
CA ILE A 290 13.53 7.84 -12.95
C ILE A 290 14.83 7.02 -12.93
N GLN A 291 15.47 6.92 -11.77
CA GLN A 291 16.24 5.73 -11.43
C GLN A 291 15.30 4.61 -10.97
N ILE A 292 14.86 3.76 -11.90
CA ILE A 292 14.13 2.53 -11.53
C ILE A 292 15.10 1.61 -10.76
N PRO A 293 14.71 1.06 -9.59
CA PRO A 293 15.50 0.01 -8.95
C PRO A 293 15.57 -1.20 -9.88
N ASN A 294 16.77 -1.53 -10.37
CA ASN A 294 16.96 -2.55 -11.40
C ASN A 294 16.43 -3.92 -10.92
N PRO A 295 15.38 -4.49 -11.56
CA PRO A 295 14.76 -5.73 -11.11
C PRO A 295 15.63 -6.98 -11.36
N GLU A 296 16.74 -6.87 -12.09
CA GLU A 296 17.59 -8.02 -12.46
C GLU A 296 18.70 -8.33 -11.43
N ILE A 297 18.75 -7.64 -10.29
CA ILE A 297 19.77 -7.89 -9.24
C ILE A 297 19.31 -9.01 -8.29
N CYS A 298 19.26 -10.25 -8.79
CA CYS A 298 19.30 -11.46 -7.94
C CYS A 298 19.85 -12.73 -8.62
N ASN A 299 20.88 -12.62 -9.46
CA ASN A 299 21.68 -13.78 -9.87
C ASN A 299 22.69 -14.15 -8.76
N VAL A 300 22.21 -14.72 -7.66
CA VAL A 300 23.01 -15.10 -6.48
C VAL A 300 23.56 -16.52 -6.66
N SER A 301 24.71 -16.62 -7.32
CA SER A 301 25.51 -17.86 -7.39
C SER A 301 26.43 -17.97 -6.17
N ILE A 302 26.16 -18.91 -5.26
CA ILE A 302 26.93 -19.08 -4.01
C ILE A 302 27.94 -20.23 -4.16
N THR A 303 29.23 -19.90 -4.17
CA THR A 303 30.30 -20.90 -3.99
C THR A 303 30.57 -21.08 -2.50
N ILE A 304 30.08 -22.18 -1.92
CA ILE A 304 30.47 -22.59 -0.57
C ILE A 304 31.86 -23.23 -0.57
N HIS A 305 32.64 -23.01 0.49
CA HIS A 305 33.91 -23.71 0.67
C HIS A 305 33.66 -25.21 0.80
N LYS A 306 34.35 -26.03 0.00
CA LYS A 306 34.44 -27.47 0.27
C LYS A 306 35.22 -27.63 1.58
N THR A 307 34.62 -28.26 2.58
CA THR A 307 35.27 -28.48 3.88
C THR A 307 36.43 -29.45 3.71
N THR A 308 37.64 -28.92 3.57
CA THR A 308 38.88 -29.71 3.65
C THR A 308 39.05 -30.18 5.08
N LEU A 309 38.66 -31.42 5.37
CA LEU A 309 38.90 -32.09 6.65
C LEU A 309 40.38 -32.51 6.77
N HIS A 310 41.24 -31.51 6.83
CA HIS A 310 42.59 -31.59 7.37
C HIS A 310 42.70 -30.49 8.45
N SER A 311 43.37 -30.71 9.57
CA SER A 311 44.39 -31.72 9.86
C SER A 311 44.37 -32.13 11.35
N GLU A 312 44.91 -33.32 11.67
CA GLU A 312 45.94 -33.58 12.70
C GLU A 312 45.81 -32.99 14.13
N ARG A 313 46.35 -33.57 15.21
CA ARG A 313 47.18 -34.77 15.45
C ARG A 313 47.07 -35.13 16.95
N GLN A 314 47.49 -36.35 17.33
CA GLN A 314 48.39 -36.68 18.47
C GLN A 314 48.06 -38.05 19.12
N GLU A 315 48.99 -38.98 18.93
CA GLU A 315 49.81 -39.67 19.96
C GLU A 315 49.17 -40.32 21.21
N ASP A 316 49.70 -41.52 21.49
CA ASP A 316 49.88 -42.22 22.77
C ASP A 316 48.67 -42.71 23.59
N SER A 317 48.39 -44.02 23.48
CA SER A 317 48.59 -44.94 24.62
C SER A 317 48.55 -46.43 24.21
N ASN A 318 49.45 -47.22 24.82
CA ASN A 318 49.67 -48.68 24.69
C ASN A 318 50.19 -49.20 23.34
#